data_AF-A0A957M1G7-F1
#
_entry.id   AF-A0A957M1G7-F1
#
_cell.length_a   1.000
_cell.length_b   1.000
_cell.length_c   1.000
_cell.angle_alpha   90.00
_cell.angle_beta   90.00
_cell.angle_gamma   90.00
#
_symmetry.space_group_name_H-M   'P 1'
#
loop_
_entity.id
_entity.type
_entity.pdbx_description
1 polymer ?
#
loop_
_entity_poly.entity_id
_entity_poly.type
_entity_poly.pdbx_seq_one_letter_code
_entity_poly.pdbx_strand_id
1 'polypeptide(L)'
;MKRVRQTLLPPITSEQHLGDSATLNAQFWFERLPLRITAGWSLAAGLLAGGVLRAPGALSWQTLVLLWLLADPLWGAIWRLAAGRTESLRLPARTLGVRGRLPYLEQGSPAAQLFGSDGPASLRLLYRVALPAVLVGLLVASALGVPALVLTVVVIGLGVAGWISVRVLHLWPFLLQAIVAVGLPWLLALILLDVNGLSPDWNRQLALLLLWVLHMWGANRALAHTLDWPAIGVMAVAALGIGVLMVVAQAPLWLALLALLWLPTWLAAYQRRALQSQQVWWLLAMLVSTLALGQAG
;
A
#
# COMPACT_ATOMS: atom_id res chain seq x y z
N MET A 1 17.74 -3.67 28.05
CA MET A 1 17.14 -4.23 26.81
C MET A 1 15.72 -3.72 26.49
N LYS A 2 14.97 -3.06 27.39
CA LYS A 2 13.62 -2.52 27.08
C LYS A 2 13.58 -1.29 26.15
N ARG A 3 14.62 -0.43 26.14
CA ARG A 3 14.66 0.79 25.30
C ARG A 3 14.83 0.53 23.80
N VAL A 4 15.50 -0.57 23.40
CA VAL A 4 15.72 -0.89 21.97
C VAL A 4 14.45 -1.40 21.28
N ARG A 5 13.50 -1.99 22.03
CA ARG A 5 12.20 -2.38 21.46
C ARG A 5 11.29 -1.19 21.16
N GLN A 6 11.41 -0.11 21.93
CA GLN A 6 10.57 1.09 21.75
C GLN A 6 10.98 1.92 20.53
N THR A 7 12.23 1.84 20.08
CA THR A 7 12.69 2.51 18.84
C THR A 7 12.30 1.77 17.57
N LEU A 8 12.14 0.44 17.63
CA LEU A 8 11.73 -0.35 16.47
C LEU A 8 10.22 -0.30 16.21
N LEU A 9 9.42 -0.12 17.26
CA LEU A 9 7.97 -0.22 17.23
C LEU A 9 7.34 0.93 18.04
N PRO A 10 7.10 2.09 17.42
CA PRO A 10 6.50 3.23 18.10
C PRO A 10 5.04 2.95 18.50
N PRO A 11 4.59 3.38 19.70
CA PRO A 11 3.20 3.27 20.12
C PRO A 11 2.30 4.21 19.31
N ILE A 12 1.03 3.83 19.17
CA ILE A 12 0.02 4.58 18.42
C ILE A 12 -0.24 5.95 19.08
N THR A 13 0.27 7.03 18.50
CA THR A 13 -0.11 8.40 18.85
C THR A 13 -0.46 9.17 17.57
N SER A 14 -1.67 9.71 17.52
CA SER A 14 -2.32 10.46 16.41
C SER A 14 -3.10 9.66 15.35
N GLU A 15 -4.22 10.25 14.92
CA GLU A 15 -5.12 9.76 13.86
C GLU A 15 -4.38 9.62 12.53
N GLN A 16 -4.02 8.39 12.17
CA GLN A 16 -3.42 8.11 10.87
C GLN A 16 -4.18 7.01 10.11
N HIS A 17 -4.11 7.14 8.79
CA HIS A 17 -5.07 6.59 7.85
C HIS A 17 -4.54 5.27 7.22
N LEU A 18 -4.73 4.14 7.89
CA LEU A 18 -4.22 2.80 7.49
C LEU A 18 -4.80 2.21 6.20
N GLY A 19 -5.95 2.71 5.76
CA GLY A 19 -6.83 2.24 4.69
C GLY A 19 -6.82 3.12 3.43
N ASP A 20 -5.84 4.00 3.30
CA ASP A 20 -5.66 4.92 2.18
C ASP A 20 -5.08 4.26 0.90
N SER A 21 -4.96 2.93 0.86
CA SER A 21 -4.29 2.21 -0.23
C SER A 21 -5.07 2.16 -1.56
N ALA A 22 -6.35 2.56 -1.58
CA ALA A 22 -7.18 2.59 -2.78
C ALA A 22 -7.31 4.01 -3.36
N THR A 23 -7.15 4.15 -4.68
CA THR A 23 -7.44 5.38 -5.45
C THR A 23 -8.95 5.63 -5.58
N LEU A 24 -9.74 4.56 -5.70
CA LEU A 24 -11.20 4.60 -5.91
C LEU A 24 -12.00 4.61 -4.60
N ASN A 25 -11.49 5.22 -3.53
CA ASN A 25 -12.33 5.47 -2.38
C ASN A 25 -13.25 6.66 -2.71
N ALA A 26 -14.51 6.39 -3.06
CA ALA A 26 -15.48 7.42 -3.46
C ALA A 26 -15.68 8.52 -2.40
N GLN A 27 -15.33 8.26 -1.14
CA GLN A 27 -15.37 9.24 -0.04
C GLN A 27 -14.20 10.24 -0.07
N PHE A 28 -13.12 10.00 -0.84
CA PHE A 28 -11.84 10.72 -0.76
C PHE A 28 -11.56 11.70 -1.91
N TRP A 29 -12.32 11.67 -3.00
CA TRP A 29 -12.11 12.57 -4.15
C TRP A 29 -12.11 14.06 -3.75
N PHE A 30 -12.68 14.40 -2.58
CA PHE A 30 -12.77 15.76 -2.07
C PHE A 30 -11.69 16.15 -1.04
N GLU A 31 -10.89 15.23 -0.49
CA GLU A 31 -9.98 15.56 0.64
C GLU A 31 -8.48 15.34 0.37
N ARG A 32 -8.06 14.48 -0.57
CA ARG A 32 -6.63 14.22 -0.86
C ARG A 32 -6.37 14.02 -2.35
N LEU A 33 -5.23 14.53 -2.83
CA LEU A 33 -4.81 14.47 -4.24
C LEU A 33 -4.70 13.01 -4.74
N PRO A 34 -5.15 12.69 -5.97
CA PRO A 34 -5.11 11.33 -6.55
C PRO A 34 -3.70 10.80 -6.84
N LEU A 35 -2.67 11.63 -6.67
CA LEU A 35 -1.28 11.38 -7.05
C LEU A 35 -0.44 10.91 -5.86
N ARG A 36 -0.82 9.78 -5.25
CA ARG A 36 -0.06 9.11 -4.19
C ARG A 36 0.25 7.67 -4.59
N ILE A 37 1.28 7.06 -4.00
CA ILE A 37 1.58 5.65 -4.23
C ILE A 37 0.43 4.81 -3.66
N THR A 38 -0.32 4.17 -4.55
CA THR A 38 -1.40 3.22 -4.25
C THR A 38 -1.13 1.89 -4.93
N ALA A 39 -1.91 0.88 -4.58
CA ALA A 39 -1.80 -0.43 -5.19
C ALA A 39 -2.01 -0.39 -6.71
N GLY A 40 -2.90 0.47 -7.21
CA GLY A 40 -3.08 0.69 -8.64
C GLY A 40 -1.83 1.27 -9.34
N TRP A 41 -1.19 2.28 -8.74
CA TRP A 41 0.04 2.85 -9.32
C TRP A 41 1.24 1.90 -9.24
N SER A 42 1.31 1.07 -8.21
CA SER A 42 2.34 0.02 -8.11
C SER A 42 2.10 -1.14 -9.07
N LEU A 43 0.84 -1.48 -9.36
CA LEU A 43 0.49 -2.37 -10.47
C LEU A 43 0.98 -1.78 -11.80
N ALA A 44 0.71 -0.50 -12.07
CA ALA A 44 1.19 0.18 -13.28
C ALA A 44 2.73 0.17 -13.35
N ALA A 45 3.41 0.41 -12.23
CA ALA A 45 4.86 0.33 -12.14
C ALA A 45 5.36 -1.08 -12.49
N GLY A 46 4.72 -2.14 -11.97
CA GLY A 46 5.02 -3.52 -12.32
C GLY A 46 4.78 -3.85 -13.79
N LEU A 47 3.70 -3.34 -14.38
CA LEU A 47 3.44 -3.50 -15.82
C LEU A 47 4.52 -2.83 -16.69
N LEU A 48 4.96 -1.63 -16.30
CA LEU A 48 6.06 -0.92 -16.97
C LEU A 48 7.38 -1.68 -16.83
N ALA A 49 7.71 -2.14 -15.62
CA ALA A 49 8.92 -2.92 -15.35
C ALA A 49 8.95 -4.24 -16.12
N GLY A 50 7.79 -4.92 -16.22
CA GLY A 50 7.60 -6.15 -16.98
C GLY A 50 7.55 -5.95 -18.50
N GLY A 51 7.73 -4.72 -18.99
CA GLY A 51 7.86 -4.45 -20.42
C GLY A 51 6.53 -4.48 -21.19
N VAL A 52 5.39 -4.17 -20.56
CA VAL A 52 4.07 -4.11 -21.24
C VAL A 52 4.09 -3.23 -22.50
N LEU A 53 4.98 -2.23 -22.54
CA LEU A 53 5.16 -1.32 -23.69
C LEU A 53 5.88 -1.97 -24.88
N ARG A 54 6.65 -3.04 -24.66
CA ARG A 54 7.39 -3.74 -25.73
C ARG A 54 6.52 -4.75 -26.47
N ALA A 55 5.51 -5.27 -25.79
CA ALA A 55 4.53 -6.20 -26.36
C ALA A 55 3.11 -5.64 -26.20
N PRO A 56 2.77 -4.54 -26.92
CA PRO A 56 1.44 -3.98 -26.89
C PRO A 56 0.43 -5.02 -27.42
N GLY A 57 -0.41 -5.55 -26.53
CA GLY A 57 -1.33 -6.65 -26.81
C GLY A 57 -1.06 -7.94 -26.02
N ALA A 58 0.02 -8.01 -25.24
CA ALA A 58 0.27 -9.12 -24.33
C ALA A 58 -0.84 -9.31 -23.28
N LEU A 59 -1.51 -8.21 -22.90
CA LEU A 59 -2.67 -8.22 -22.01
C LEU A 59 -3.89 -7.66 -22.74
N SER A 60 -5.01 -8.37 -22.64
CA SER A 60 -6.30 -7.86 -23.08
C SER A 60 -6.72 -6.67 -22.21
N TRP A 61 -7.50 -5.74 -22.77
CA TRP A 61 -8.01 -4.61 -21.99
C TRP A 61 -8.91 -5.09 -20.84
N GLN A 62 -9.63 -6.20 -21.01
CA GLN A 62 -10.43 -6.80 -19.93
C GLN A 62 -9.52 -7.23 -18.78
N THR A 63 -8.39 -7.88 -19.08
CA THR A 63 -7.38 -8.26 -18.08
C THR A 63 -6.85 -7.04 -17.33
N LEU A 64 -6.56 -5.94 -18.04
CA LEU A 64 -6.10 -4.70 -17.41
C LEU A 64 -7.15 -4.11 -16.46
N VAL A 65 -8.42 -4.09 -16.86
CA VAL A 65 -9.52 -3.59 -16.00
C VAL A 65 -9.67 -4.47 -14.77
N LEU A 66 -9.65 -5.80 -14.93
CA LEU A 66 -9.74 -6.73 -13.81
C LEU A 66 -8.52 -6.62 -12.87
N LEU A 67 -7.32 -6.39 -13.41
CA LEU A 67 -6.12 -6.17 -12.61
C LEU A 67 -6.21 -4.90 -11.78
N TRP A 68 -6.63 -3.79 -12.39
CA TRP A 68 -6.83 -2.54 -11.67
C TRP A 68 -7.92 -2.67 -10.60
N LEU A 69 -9.04 -3.33 -10.92
CA LEU A 69 -10.11 -3.61 -9.96
C LEU A 69 -9.62 -4.50 -8.80
N LEU A 70 -8.80 -5.51 -9.08
CA LEU A 70 -8.29 -6.40 -8.06
C LEU A 70 -7.29 -5.69 -7.15
N ALA A 71 -6.26 -5.10 -7.74
CA ALA A 71 -5.13 -4.52 -7.02
C ALA A 71 -5.54 -3.32 -6.16
N ASP A 72 -6.41 -2.44 -6.67
CA ASP A 72 -6.65 -1.17 -6.01
C ASP A 72 -7.90 -1.16 -5.10
N PRO A 73 -9.15 -1.23 -5.63
CA PRO A 73 -10.32 -1.20 -4.77
C PRO A 73 -10.53 -2.49 -3.98
N LEU A 74 -10.30 -3.69 -4.53
CA LEU A 74 -10.59 -4.94 -3.82
C LEU A 74 -9.52 -5.25 -2.76
N TRP A 75 -8.24 -5.28 -3.12
CA TRP A 75 -7.18 -5.48 -2.13
C TRP A 75 -7.08 -4.33 -1.13
N GLY A 76 -7.33 -3.09 -1.56
CA GLY A 76 -7.47 -1.95 -0.66
C GLY A 76 -8.60 -2.13 0.34
N ALA A 77 -9.78 -2.59 -0.09
CA ALA A 77 -10.90 -2.87 0.80
C ALA A 77 -10.63 -4.03 1.78
N ILE A 78 -9.90 -5.07 1.35
CA ILE A 78 -9.44 -6.14 2.24
C ILE A 78 -8.47 -5.57 3.29
N TRP A 79 -7.51 -4.76 2.86
CA TRP A 79 -6.52 -4.13 3.76
C TRP A 79 -7.15 -3.18 4.78
N ARG A 80 -8.24 -2.49 4.45
CA ARG A 80 -9.00 -1.65 5.38
C ARG A 80 -9.50 -2.40 6.63
N LEU A 81 -9.53 -3.73 6.62
CA LEU A 81 -9.68 -4.51 7.85
C LEU A 81 -8.65 -4.13 8.90
N ALA A 82 -7.37 -4.04 8.52
CA ALA A 82 -6.27 -3.69 9.42
C ALA A 82 -6.45 -2.29 10.03
N ALA A 83 -7.07 -1.39 9.28
CA ALA A 83 -7.29 0.00 9.62
C ALA A 83 -8.43 0.25 10.64
N GLY A 84 -9.51 -0.54 10.59
CA GLY A 84 -10.66 -0.40 11.49
C GLY A 84 -11.55 0.83 11.24
N ARG A 85 -12.33 1.24 12.27
CA ARG A 85 -13.44 2.22 12.14
C ARG A 85 -12.98 3.66 11.84
N THR A 86 -11.78 4.04 12.26
CA THR A 86 -11.22 5.39 12.09
C THR A 86 -11.07 5.81 10.62
N GLU A 87 -11.03 4.82 9.73
CA GLU A 87 -10.73 4.94 8.30
C GLU A 87 -11.93 4.63 7.39
N SER A 88 -12.94 3.98 7.95
CA SER A 88 -14.04 3.42 7.15
C SER A 88 -15.23 4.35 7.03
N LEU A 89 -15.43 5.25 8.00
CA LEU A 89 -16.50 6.24 7.99
C LEU A 89 -16.10 7.46 8.86
N ARG A 90 -15.44 8.47 8.28
CA ARG A 90 -15.60 9.85 8.76
C ARG A 90 -16.97 10.38 8.31
N LEU A 91 -18.04 9.64 8.60
CA LEU A 91 -19.35 10.27 8.61
C LEU A 91 -19.29 11.23 9.82
N PRO A 92 -19.54 12.53 9.67
CA PRO A 92 -19.76 13.37 10.84
C PRO A 92 -20.78 12.63 11.68
N ALA A 93 -20.51 12.50 12.98
CA ALA A 93 -21.42 11.86 13.91
C ALA A 93 -22.71 12.68 13.99
N ARG A 94 -23.53 12.67 12.94
CA ARG A 94 -24.94 13.02 12.99
C ARG A 94 -25.56 11.91 13.81
N THR A 95 -25.53 12.12 15.12
CA THR A 95 -26.66 11.97 16.03
C THR A 95 -27.83 11.20 15.40
N LEU A 96 -27.67 9.88 15.23
CA LEU A 96 -28.81 8.98 15.06
C LEU A 96 -29.47 8.89 16.44
N GLY A 97 -30.22 9.93 16.79
CA GLY A 97 -30.86 10.17 18.08
C GLY A 97 -32.09 9.31 18.34
N VAL A 98 -32.23 8.16 17.70
CA VAL A 98 -33.32 7.22 17.99
C VAL A 98 -32.72 5.81 18.06
N ARG A 99 -32.24 5.45 19.25
CA ARG A 99 -31.88 4.06 19.56
C ARG A 99 -32.91 3.49 20.51
N GLY A 100 -33.64 2.49 20.04
CA GLY A 100 -34.38 1.58 20.92
C GLY A 100 -33.41 1.06 21.97
N ARG A 101 -33.76 1.27 23.25
CA ARG A 101 -32.93 1.02 24.41
C ARG A 101 -32.88 -0.49 24.67
N LEU A 102 -32.07 -1.20 23.90
CA LEU A 102 -31.76 -2.60 24.16
C LEU A 102 -30.70 -2.63 25.28
N PRO A 103 -30.99 -3.24 26.45
CA PRO A 103 -30.11 -3.18 27.63
C PRO A 103 -28.69 -3.69 27.37
N TYR A 104 -28.52 -4.62 26.43
CA TYR A 104 -27.22 -5.20 26.07
C TYR A 104 -26.44 -4.37 25.03
N LEU A 105 -26.98 -3.24 24.56
CA LEU A 105 -26.25 -2.28 23.73
C LEU A 105 -25.89 -0.99 24.50
N GLU A 106 -26.01 -1.01 25.83
CA GLU A 106 -25.56 0.09 26.67
C GLU A 106 -24.03 0.25 26.63
N GLN A 107 -23.59 1.51 26.76
CA GLN A 107 -22.18 1.91 26.81
C GLN A 107 -21.44 1.09 27.88
N GLY A 108 -20.35 0.42 27.47
CA GLY A 108 -19.53 -0.42 28.36
C GLY A 108 -19.89 -1.91 28.38
N SER A 109 -20.99 -2.34 27.76
CA SER A 109 -21.33 -3.76 27.67
C SER A 109 -20.43 -4.53 26.67
N PRO A 110 -20.17 -5.85 26.88
CA PRO A 110 -19.38 -6.66 25.95
C PRO A 110 -20.01 -6.71 24.54
N ALA A 111 -21.34 -6.75 24.48
CA ALA A 111 -22.08 -6.71 23.23
C ALA A 111 -22.02 -5.33 22.55
N ALA A 112 -22.00 -4.21 23.30
CA ALA A 112 -21.69 -2.91 22.70
C ALA A 112 -20.25 -2.79 22.19
N GLN A 113 -19.29 -3.52 22.80
CA GLN A 113 -17.92 -3.59 22.29
C GLN A 113 -17.81 -4.40 20.98
N LEU A 114 -18.57 -5.49 20.85
CA LEU A 114 -18.59 -6.38 19.68
C LEU A 114 -19.48 -5.87 18.52
N PHE A 115 -20.65 -5.30 18.84
CA PHE A 115 -21.71 -4.94 17.87
C PHE A 115 -22.01 -3.43 17.80
N GLY A 116 -21.64 -2.66 18.83
CA GLY A 116 -22.14 -1.31 19.11
C GLY A 116 -21.11 -0.17 19.07
N SER A 117 -21.57 1.04 19.39
CA SER A 117 -20.90 2.33 19.19
C SER A 117 -19.55 2.52 19.88
N ASP A 118 -19.32 1.81 20.98
CA ASP A 118 -18.29 2.18 21.96
C ASP A 118 -17.06 1.26 21.92
N GLY A 119 -17.08 0.23 21.06
CA GLY A 119 -15.92 -0.60 20.72
C GLY A 119 -15.55 -0.54 19.23
N PRO A 120 -14.39 -1.11 18.84
CA PRO A 120 -14.01 -1.20 17.45
C PRO A 120 -15.07 -2.02 16.72
N ALA A 121 -15.83 -1.43 15.79
CA ALA A 121 -16.84 -2.13 14.98
C ALA A 121 -16.22 -3.13 13.99
N SER A 122 -15.35 -4.02 14.46
CA SER A 122 -14.62 -5.01 13.68
C SER A 122 -15.59 -5.92 12.92
N LEU A 123 -16.64 -6.41 13.57
CA LEU A 123 -17.64 -7.27 12.92
C LEU A 123 -18.46 -6.52 11.87
N ARG A 124 -18.88 -5.29 12.15
CA ARG A 124 -19.65 -4.50 11.16
C ARG A 124 -18.81 -4.19 9.91
N LEU A 125 -17.51 -3.91 10.09
CA LEU A 125 -16.58 -3.67 8.99
C LEU A 125 -16.26 -4.95 8.24
N LEU A 126 -16.08 -6.05 8.96
CA LEU A 126 -15.92 -7.37 8.38
C LEU A 126 -17.11 -7.71 7.49
N TYR A 127 -18.34 -7.62 7.99
CA TYR A 127 -19.52 -8.01 7.23
C TYR A 127 -19.92 -7.04 6.12
N ARG A 128 -19.71 -5.73 6.27
CA ARG A 128 -20.16 -4.73 5.27
C ARG A 128 -19.15 -4.40 4.20
N VAL A 129 -17.86 -4.50 4.49
CA VAL A 129 -16.80 -4.02 3.59
C VAL A 129 -15.91 -5.17 3.19
N ALA A 130 -15.34 -5.88 4.16
CA ALA A 130 -14.29 -6.82 3.86
C ALA A 130 -14.79 -8.16 3.31
N LEU A 131 -15.85 -8.74 3.89
CA LEU A 131 -16.39 -10.00 3.42
C LEU A 131 -16.88 -9.88 1.96
N PRO A 132 -17.66 -8.85 1.56
CA PRO A 132 -17.97 -8.64 0.15
C PRO A 132 -16.72 -8.45 -0.72
N ALA A 133 -15.75 -7.65 -0.26
CA ALA A 133 -14.50 -7.43 -0.99
C ALA A 133 -13.66 -8.70 -1.15
N VAL A 134 -13.63 -9.58 -0.15
CA VAL A 134 -12.97 -10.89 -0.21
C VAL A 134 -13.67 -11.79 -1.22
N LEU A 135 -14.99 -11.89 -1.18
CA LEU A 135 -15.75 -12.73 -2.11
C LEU A 135 -15.60 -12.25 -3.55
N VAL A 136 -15.77 -10.95 -3.80
CA VAL A 136 -15.58 -10.36 -5.13
C VAL A 136 -14.11 -10.44 -5.55
N GLY A 137 -13.17 -10.21 -4.63
CA GLY A 137 -11.72 -10.34 -4.85
C GLY A 137 -11.33 -11.73 -5.31
N LEU A 138 -11.83 -12.78 -4.66
CA LEU A 138 -11.58 -14.16 -5.05
C LEU A 138 -12.20 -14.49 -6.41
N LEU A 139 -13.38 -13.95 -6.73
CA LEU A 139 -14.04 -14.14 -8.02
C LEU A 139 -13.29 -13.44 -9.17
N VAL A 140 -12.83 -12.21 -8.95
CA VAL A 140 -12.02 -11.49 -9.93
C VAL A 140 -10.65 -12.16 -10.10
N ALA A 141 -10.06 -12.61 -8.99
CA ALA A 141 -8.79 -13.32 -9.02
C ALA A 141 -8.89 -14.68 -9.74
N SER A 142 -9.98 -15.43 -9.57
CA SER A 142 -10.18 -16.68 -10.30
C SER A 142 -10.32 -16.45 -11.81
N ALA A 143 -10.93 -15.32 -12.23
CA ALA A 143 -10.98 -14.92 -13.64
C ALA A 143 -9.62 -14.51 -14.22
N LEU A 144 -8.72 -13.96 -13.38
CA LEU A 144 -7.35 -13.60 -13.76
C LEU A 144 -6.37 -14.79 -13.74
N GLY A 145 -6.71 -15.87 -13.05
CA GLY A 145 -5.94 -17.11 -13.00
C GLY A 145 -5.31 -17.41 -11.63
N VAL A 146 -4.62 -18.57 -11.57
CA VAL A 146 -4.06 -19.11 -10.31
C VAL A 146 -3.12 -18.12 -9.59
N PRO A 147 -2.20 -17.39 -10.26
CA PRO A 147 -1.33 -16.44 -9.57
C PRO A 147 -2.09 -15.33 -8.82
N ALA A 148 -3.13 -14.78 -9.46
CA ALA A 148 -3.97 -13.76 -8.86
C ALA A 148 -4.73 -14.29 -7.63
N LEU A 149 -5.20 -15.54 -7.70
CA LEU A 149 -5.90 -16.20 -6.60
C LEU A 149 -4.97 -16.39 -5.39
N VAL A 150 -3.77 -16.92 -5.61
CA VAL A 150 -2.75 -17.10 -4.56
C VAL A 150 -2.40 -15.77 -3.91
N LEU A 151 -2.09 -14.74 -4.70
CA LEU A 151 -1.75 -13.42 -4.15
C LEU A 151 -2.94 -12.78 -3.42
N THR A 152 -4.17 -13.00 -3.86
CA THR A 152 -5.37 -12.54 -3.14
C THR A 152 -5.51 -13.22 -1.79
N VAL A 153 -5.27 -14.53 -1.70
CA VAL A 153 -5.21 -15.26 -0.42
C VAL A 153 -4.11 -14.70 0.49
N VAL A 154 -2.94 -14.36 -0.06
CA VAL A 154 -1.87 -13.69 0.69
C VAL A 154 -2.34 -12.32 1.21
N VAL A 155 -3.01 -11.49 0.40
CA VAL A 155 -3.55 -10.20 0.84
C VAL A 155 -4.55 -10.38 1.99
N ILE A 156 -5.41 -11.40 1.94
CA ILE A 156 -6.34 -11.73 3.03
C ILE A 156 -5.56 -12.05 4.31
N GLY A 157 -4.55 -12.93 4.22
CA GLY A 157 -3.69 -13.27 5.35
C GLY A 157 -2.96 -12.06 5.93
N LEU A 158 -2.41 -11.19 5.08
CA LEU A 158 -1.78 -9.94 5.50
C LEU A 158 -2.79 -8.96 6.11
N GLY A 159 -4.01 -8.87 5.60
CA GLY A 159 -5.09 -8.07 6.19
C GLY A 159 -5.44 -8.52 7.60
N VAL A 160 -5.52 -9.84 7.83
CA VAL A 160 -5.69 -10.42 9.18
C VAL A 160 -4.48 -10.12 10.06
N ALA A 161 -3.26 -10.31 9.54
CA ALA A 161 -2.04 -10.00 10.29
C ALA A 161 -1.94 -8.51 10.65
N GLY A 162 -2.33 -7.62 9.74
CA GLY A 162 -2.42 -6.18 9.99
C GLY A 162 -3.46 -5.85 11.07
N TRP A 163 -4.63 -6.50 11.01
CA TRP A 163 -5.65 -6.37 12.06
C TRP A 163 -5.14 -6.81 13.43
N ILE A 164 -4.49 -7.98 13.52
CA ILE A 164 -3.87 -8.46 14.76
C ILE A 164 -2.80 -7.49 15.24
N SER A 165 -1.93 -7.00 14.34
CA SER A 165 -0.86 -6.06 14.68
C SER A 165 -1.40 -4.80 15.33
N VAL A 166 -2.46 -4.22 14.74
CA VAL A 166 -3.05 -2.97 15.24
C VAL A 166 -3.87 -3.21 16.51
N ARG A 167 -4.64 -4.29 16.59
CA ARG A 167 -5.63 -4.51 17.66
C ARG A 167 -5.12 -5.27 18.86
N VAL A 168 -4.23 -6.23 18.65
CA VAL A 168 -3.69 -7.08 19.72
C VAL A 168 -2.34 -6.54 20.16
N LEU A 169 -1.46 -6.27 19.20
CA LEU A 169 -0.08 -5.90 19.48
C LEU A 169 0.12 -4.38 19.64
N HIS A 170 -0.86 -3.57 19.25
CA HIS A 170 -0.77 -2.09 19.25
C HIS A 170 0.42 -1.57 18.43
N LEU A 171 0.75 -2.28 17.35
CA LEU A 171 1.85 -1.99 16.44
C LEU A 171 1.34 -1.49 15.10
N TRP A 172 2.01 -0.49 14.55
CA TRP A 172 1.76 -0.03 13.19
C TRP A 172 2.39 -0.97 12.17
N PRO A 173 1.59 -1.62 11.30
CA PRO A 173 2.09 -2.61 10.36
C PRO A 173 2.63 -1.97 9.07
N PHE A 174 3.52 -0.96 9.19
CA PHE A 174 4.04 -0.20 8.04
C PHE A 174 4.64 -1.08 6.94
N LEU A 175 5.28 -2.19 7.33
CA LEU A 175 5.87 -3.13 6.38
C LEU A 175 4.78 -3.90 5.62
N LEU A 176 3.77 -4.39 6.33
CA LEU A 176 2.64 -5.07 5.69
C LEU A 176 1.88 -4.11 4.76
N GLN A 177 1.73 -2.84 5.16
CA GLN A 177 1.15 -1.81 4.30
C GLN A 177 1.99 -1.59 3.03
N ALA A 178 3.32 -1.49 3.14
CA ALA A 178 4.20 -1.35 1.97
C ALA A 178 4.14 -2.60 1.05
N ILE A 179 4.05 -3.79 1.63
CA ILE A 179 3.90 -5.04 0.86
C ILE A 179 2.55 -5.06 0.12
N VAL A 180 1.44 -4.71 0.79
CA VAL A 180 0.11 -4.73 0.16
C VAL A 180 -0.07 -3.61 -0.85
N ALA A 181 0.48 -2.41 -0.58
CA ALA A 181 0.34 -1.26 -1.46
C ALA A 181 1.34 -1.25 -2.63
N VAL A 182 2.52 -1.86 -2.48
CA VAL A 182 3.57 -1.83 -3.51
C VAL A 182 3.96 -3.22 -3.96
N GLY A 183 4.37 -4.07 -3.03
CA GLY A 183 4.98 -5.37 -3.35
C GLY A 183 4.06 -6.31 -4.11
N LEU A 184 2.86 -6.60 -3.57
CA LEU A 184 1.95 -7.59 -4.17
C LEU A 184 1.36 -7.14 -5.51
N PRO A 185 0.90 -5.89 -5.69
CA PRO A 185 0.36 -5.44 -6.98
C PRO A 185 1.41 -5.48 -8.08
N TRP A 186 2.63 -5.07 -7.75
CA TRP A 186 3.76 -5.13 -8.67
C TRP A 186 4.11 -6.58 -9.01
N LEU A 187 4.25 -7.45 -8.00
CA LEU A 187 4.56 -8.87 -8.20
C LEU A 187 3.51 -9.57 -9.06
N LEU A 188 2.22 -9.25 -8.86
CA LEU A 188 1.13 -9.76 -9.70
C LEU A 188 1.32 -9.37 -11.17
N ALA A 189 1.63 -8.11 -11.44
CA ALA A 189 1.89 -7.64 -12.81
C ALA A 189 3.05 -8.38 -13.46
N LEU A 190 4.15 -8.59 -12.72
CA LEU A 190 5.32 -9.31 -13.22
C LEU A 190 5.01 -10.77 -13.53
N ILE A 191 4.32 -11.48 -12.64
CA ILE A 191 3.97 -12.90 -12.85
C ILE A 191 3.01 -13.06 -14.05
N LEU A 192 2.08 -12.12 -14.25
CA LEU A 192 1.13 -12.17 -15.37
C LEU A 192 1.73 -11.77 -16.71
N LEU A 193 2.83 -11.00 -16.73
CA LEU A 193 3.56 -10.68 -17.95
C LEU A 193 4.62 -11.75 -18.28
N ASP A 194 5.18 -12.43 -17.28
CA ASP A 194 6.24 -13.45 -17.42
C ASP A 194 5.70 -14.90 -17.48
N VAL A 195 4.51 -15.11 -18.06
CA VAL A 195 3.82 -16.43 -18.11
C VAL A 195 4.65 -17.53 -18.82
N ASN A 196 5.70 -17.16 -19.55
CA ASN A 196 6.57 -18.09 -20.28
C ASN A 196 7.98 -18.25 -19.69
N GLY A 197 8.26 -17.67 -18.53
CA GLY A 197 9.44 -17.97 -17.71
C GLY A 197 10.73 -17.29 -18.15
N LEU A 198 11.16 -16.34 -17.31
CA LEU A 198 12.51 -15.79 -17.20
C LEU A 198 12.89 -14.84 -18.32
N SER A 199 12.22 -13.68 -18.36
CA SER A 199 12.91 -12.48 -18.83
C SER A 199 14.29 -12.35 -18.14
N PRO A 200 15.38 -12.08 -18.88
CA PRO A 200 16.74 -12.03 -18.32
C PRO A 200 16.92 -10.98 -17.20
N ASP A 201 15.95 -10.09 -17.01
CA ASP A 201 15.97 -9.00 -16.03
C ASP A 201 15.10 -9.24 -14.80
N TRP A 202 14.53 -10.44 -14.61
CA TRP A 202 13.69 -10.77 -13.45
C TRP A 202 14.35 -10.40 -12.12
N ASN A 203 15.64 -10.68 -11.98
CA ASN A 203 16.41 -10.34 -10.77
C ASN A 203 16.48 -8.83 -10.52
N ARG A 204 16.63 -8.03 -11.58
CA ARG A 204 16.68 -6.57 -11.47
C ARG A 204 15.30 -6.02 -11.14
N GLN A 205 14.23 -6.59 -11.71
CA GLN A 205 12.85 -6.21 -11.42
C GLN A 205 12.48 -6.53 -9.97
N LEU A 206 12.84 -7.71 -9.46
CA LEU A 206 12.67 -8.06 -8.05
C LEU A 206 13.50 -7.19 -7.11
N ALA A 207 14.75 -6.88 -7.48
CA ALA A 207 15.58 -5.96 -6.70
C ALA A 207 14.92 -4.56 -6.62
N LEU A 208 14.41 -4.04 -7.74
CA LEU A 208 13.72 -2.77 -7.79
C LEU A 208 12.44 -2.79 -6.94
N LEU A 209 11.64 -3.85 -7.04
CA LEU A 209 10.45 -4.06 -6.21
C LEU A 209 10.80 -4.03 -4.72
N LEU A 210 11.83 -4.79 -4.30
CA LEU A 210 12.27 -4.83 -2.90
C LEU A 210 12.74 -3.47 -2.40
N LEU A 211 13.49 -2.73 -3.22
CA LEU A 211 13.94 -1.39 -2.90
C LEU A 211 12.76 -0.41 -2.77
N TRP A 212 11.74 -0.50 -3.62
CA TRP A 212 10.54 0.32 -3.50
C TRP A 212 9.68 -0.04 -2.29
N VAL A 213 9.54 -1.33 -1.95
CA VAL A 213 8.88 -1.75 -0.70
C VAL A 213 9.63 -1.18 0.52
N LEU A 214 10.97 -1.22 0.51
CA LEU A 214 11.80 -0.68 1.58
C LEU A 214 11.71 0.85 1.67
N HIS A 215 11.73 1.53 0.51
CA HIS A 215 11.53 2.97 0.42
C HIS A 215 10.15 3.37 0.96
N MET A 216 9.09 2.67 0.54
CA MET A 216 7.73 2.94 0.98
C MET A 216 7.52 2.65 2.47
N TRP A 217 8.18 1.61 3.00
CA TRP A 217 8.22 1.34 4.43
C TRP A 217 8.83 2.50 5.22
N GLY A 218 10.00 2.98 4.80
CA GLY A 218 10.67 4.14 5.40
C GLY A 218 9.82 5.42 5.27
N ALA A 219 9.26 5.65 4.09
CA ALA A 219 8.39 6.80 3.83
C ALA A 219 7.14 6.81 4.72
N ASN A 220 6.44 5.67 4.85
CA ASN A 220 5.26 5.55 5.71
C ASN A 220 5.59 5.82 7.18
N ARG A 221 6.73 5.32 7.67
CA ARG A 221 7.21 5.60 9.02
C ARG A 221 7.59 7.07 9.21
N ALA A 222 8.26 7.68 8.25
CA ALA A 222 8.69 9.09 8.33
C ALA A 222 7.50 10.07 8.20
N LEU A 223 6.45 9.68 7.49
CA LEU A 223 5.16 10.39 7.49
C LEU A 223 4.45 10.26 8.84
N ALA A 224 4.56 9.09 9.47
CA ALA A 224 3.92 8.82 10.75
C ALA A 224 4.60 9.56 11.92
N HIS A 225 5.92 9.56 11.91
CA HIS A 225 6.76 10.11 12.96
C HIS A 225 7.75 11.10 12.36
N THR A 226 7.51 12.39 12.61
CA THR A 226 8.45 13.45 12.25
C THR A 226 9.82 13.17 12.87
N LEU A 227 10.87 13.20 12.05
CA LEU A 227 12.26 12.95 12.46
C LEU A 227 12.56 11.50 12.91
N ASP A 228 11.83 10.49 12.42
CA ASP A 228 12.24 9.09 12.53
C ASP A 228 13.49 8.83 11.67
N TRP A 229 14.67 9.09 12.23
CA TRP A 229 15.96 8.92 11.57
C TRP A 229 16.20 7.50 11.03
N PRO A 230 15.87 6.41 11.74
CA PRO A 230 15.89 5.07 11.16
C PRO A 230 15.08 4.96 9.87
N ALA A 231 13.86 5.51 9.85
CA ALA A 231 12.99 5.47 8.68
C ALA A 231 13.57 6.26 7.50
N ILE A 232 14.07 7.47 7.77
CA ILE A 232 14.76 8.32 6.77
C ILE A 232 16.01 7.61 6.25
N GLY A 233 16.80 6.99 7.13
CA GLY A 233 18.00 6.25 6.78
C GLY A 233 17.72 5.07 5.86
N VAL A 234 16.66 4.31 6.13
CA VAL A 234 16.25 3.20 5.26
C VAL A 234 15.71 3.70 3.93
N MET A 235 14.95 4.79 3.93
CA MET A 235 14.51 5.44 2.70
C MET A 235 15.70 5.90 1.84
N ALA A 236 16.79 6.36 2.47
CA ALA A 236 18.03 6.76 1.80
C ALA A 236 18.78 5.58 1.22
N VAL A 237 18.94 4.50 1.99
CA VAL A 237 19.56 3.25 1.53
C VAL A 237 18.79 2.68 0.34
N ALA A 238 17.46 2.70 0.38
CA ALA A 238 16.63 2.27 -0.74
C ALA A 238 16.84 3.15 -1.99
N ALA A 239 16.84 4.48 -1.84
CA ALA A 239 17.08 5.40 -2.96
C ALA A 239 18.47 5.22 -3.58
N LEU A 240 19.51 5.06 -2.75
CA LEU A 240 20.87 4.74 -3.20
C LEU A 240 20.92 3.40 -3.92
N GLY A 241 20.25 2.38 -3.38
CA GLY A 241 20.15 1.07 -4.02
C GLY A 241 19.47 1.13 -5.39
N ILE A 242 18.42 1.94 -5.54
CA ILE A 242 17.77 2.18 -6.84
C ILE A 242 18.76 2.87 -7.79
N GLY A 243 19.49 3.88 -7.30
CA GLY A 243 20.54 4.54 -8.09
C GLY A 243 21.63 3.58 -8.58
N VAL A 244 22.16 2.74 -7.68
CA VAL A 244 23.14 1.69 -8.03
C VAL A 244 22.55 0.71 -9.04
N LEU A 245 21.29 0.29 -8.86
CA LEU A 245 20.61 -0.59 -9.81
C LEU A 245 20.51 0.05 -11.20
N MET A 246 20.23 1.36 -11.30
CA MET A 246 20.20 2.07 -12.59
C MET A 246 21.57 2.14 -13.25
N VAL A 247 22.65 2.30 -12.48
CA VAL A 247 24.03 2.26 -13.01
C VAL A 247 24.34 0.88 -13.57
N VAL A 248 24.02 -0.19 -12.82
CA VAL A 248 24.22 -1.58 -13.25
C VAL A 248 23.37 -1.91 -14.48
N ALA A 249 22.16 -1.35 -14.58
CA ALA A 249 21.29 -1.45 -15.74
C ALA A 249 21.69 -0.53 -16.91
N GLN A 250 22.83 0.18 -16.83
CA GLN A 250 23.33 1.08 -17.88
C GLN A 250 22.33 2.17 -18.28
N ALA A 251 21.58 2.69 -17.30
CA ALA A 251 20.55 3.72 -17.47
C ALA A 251 20.95 5.08 -16.85
N PRO A 252 22.09 5.70 -17.21
CA PRO A 252 22.63 6.87 -16.51
C PRO A 252 21.78 8.14 -16.70
N LEU A 253 21.11 8.31 -17.84
CA LEU A 253 20.21 9.45 -18.08
C LEU A 253 18.98 9.39 -17.15
N TRP A 254 18.46 8.19 -16.91
CA TRP A 254 17.35 7.97 -15.99
C TRP A 254 17.73 8.27 -14.54
N LEU A 255 18.99 8.02 -14.17
CA LEU A 255 19.52 8.38 -12.85
C LEU A 255 19.45 9.89 -12.59
N ALA A 256 19.77 10.73 -13.59
CA ALA A 256 19.66 12.17 -13.46
C ALA A 256 18.21 12.63 -13.20
N LEU A 257 17.24 12.02 -13.88
CA LEU A 257 15.81 12.27 -13.64
C LEU A 257 15.40 11.83 -12.23
N LEU A 258 15.82 10.65 -11.78
CA LEU A 258 15.52 10.16 -10.43
C LEU A 258 16.14 11.06 -9.35
N ALA A 259 17.37 11.54 -9.55
CA ALA A 259 18.01 12.48 -8.65
C ALA A 259 17.22 13.78 -8.52
N LEU A 260 16.71 14.32 -9.64
CA LEU A 260 15.85 15.49 -9.64
C LEU A 260 14.52 15.24 -8.89
N LEU A 261 13.91 14.08 -9.10
CA LEU A 261 12.64 13.71 -8.44
C LEU A 261 12.80 13.47 -6.93
N TRP A 262 13.96 13.00 -6.46
CA TRP A 262 14.21 12.83 -5.03
C TRP A 262 14.69 14.11 -4.33
N LEU A 263 15.19 15.10 -5.06
CA LEU A 263 15.71 16.35 -4.49
C LEU A 263 14.72 17.03 -3.50
N PRO A 264 13.42 17.18 -3.83
CA PRO A 264 12.44 17.77 -2.92
C PRO A 264 12.31 17.00 -1.59
N THR A 265 12.44 15.68 -1.64
CA THR A 265 12.35 14.81 -0.45
C THR A 265 13.52 15.04 0.48
N TRP A 266 14.74 15.07 -0.07
CA TRP A 266 15.96 15.26 0.72
C TRP A 266 16.10 16.69 1.23
N LEU A 267 15.65 17.68 0.44
CA LEU A 267 15.57 19.06 0.89
C LEU A 267 14.58 19.19 2.06
N ALA A 268 13.40 18.57 1.96
CA ALA A 268 12.42 18.57 3.04
C ALA A 268 12.94 17.86 4.30
N ALA A 269 13.61 16.71 4.15
CA ALA A 269 14.21 15.98 5.26
C ALA A 269 15.32 16.80 5.94
N TYR A 270 16.20 17.45 5.16
CA TYR A 270 17.25 18.34 5.67
C TYR A 270 16.67 19.55 6.42
N GLN A 271 15.63 20.16 5.87
CA GLN A 271 14.90 21.28 6.49
C GLN A 271 13.97 20.85 7.64
N ARG A 272 13.92 19.55 7.98
CA ARG A 272 13.03 18.98 9.01
C ARG A 272 11.54 19.29 8.78
N ARG A 273 11.13 19.39 7.52
CA ARG A 273 9.74 19.63 7.12
C ARG A 273 8.97 18.32 6.98
N ALA A 274 7.65 18.40 7.08
CA ALA A 274 6.77 17.25 6.84
C ALA A 274 6.90 16.76 5.38
N LEU A 275 6.94 15.44 5.21
CA LEU A 275 7.12 14.80 3.89
C LEU A 275 5.81 14.58 3.12
N GLN A 276 4.66 15.04 3.64
CA GLN A 276 3.34 14.78 3.04
C GLN A 276 3.21 15.28 1.61
N SER A 277 3.81 16.44 1.29
CA SER A 277 3.80 17.01 -0.05
C SER A 277 4.72 16.28 -1.05
N GLN A 278 5.52 15.31 -0.58
CA GLN A 278 6.53 14.64 -1.39
C GLN A 278 6.02 13.36 -2.07
N GLN A 279 4.80 12.90 -1.73
CA GLN A 279 4.24 11.64 -2.23
C GLN A 279 4.11 11.60 -3.76
N VAL A 280 3.81 12.73 -4.40
CA VAL A 280 3.74 12.83 -5.87
C VAL A 280 5.10 12.55 -6.50
N TRP A 281 6.16 13.12 -5.93
CA TRP A 281 7.53 12.95 -6.42
C TRP A 281 8.00 11.50 -6.27
N TRP A 282 7.61 10.83 -5.18
CA TRP A 282 7.90 9.41 -4.99
C TRP A 282 7.20 8.53 -6.02
N LEU A 283 5.93 8.80 -6.32
CA LEU A 283 5.18 8.09 -7.36
C LEU A 283 5.82 8.27 -8.73
N LEU A 284 6.18 9.50 -9.09
CA LEU A 284 6.88 9.78 -10.35
C LEU A 284 8.22 9.05 -10.42
N ALA A 285 9.01 9.09 -9.34
CA ALA A 285 10.28 8.36 -9.27
C ALA A 285 10.07 6.84 -9.43
N MET A 286 9.00 6.29 -8.86
CA MET A 286 8.64 4.88 -9.03
C MET A 286 8.39 4.55 -10.50
N LEU A 287 7.49 5.27 -11.15
CA LEU A 287 7.15 5.05 -12.55
C LEU A 287 8.34 5.28 -13.49
N VAL A 288 9.18 6.28 -13.21
CA VAL A 288 10.39 6.57 -13.99
C VAL A 288 11.42 5.45 -13.83
N SER A 289 11.64 4.95 -12.61
CA SER A 289 12.59 3.86 -12.36
C SER A 289 12.15 2.54 -13.01
N THR A 290 10.84 2.26 -13.04
CA THR A 290 10.31 1.05 -13.68
C THR A 290 10.33 1.15 -15.19
N LEU A 291 10.00 2.31 -15.74
CA LEU A 291 10.11 2.58 -17.16
C LEU A 291 11.57 2.44 -17.62
N ALA A 292 12.52 3.00 -16.88
CA ALA A 292 13.95 2.89 -17.16
C ALA A 292 14.40 1.43 -17.22
N LEU A 293 14.03 0.64 -16.21
CA LEU A 293 14.40 -0.77 -16.16
C LEU A 293 13.71 -1.58 -17.26
N GLY A 294 12.43 -1.31 -17.53
CA GLY A 294 11.67 -1.92 -18.61
C GLY A 294 12.10 -1.47 -20.01
N GLN A 295 12.98 -0.47 -20.15
CA GLN A 295 13.63 -0.08 -21.40
C GLN A 295 15.06 -0.62 -21.52
N ALA A 296 15.74 -0.86 -20.40
CA ALA A 296 17.13 -1.32 -20.37
C ALA A 296 17.30 -2.84 -20.46
N GLY A 297 16.25 -3.63 -20.20
CA GLY A 297 16.22 -5.08 -20.46
C GLY A 297 16.05 -5.43 -21.93
#